data_AF-A0A952FZM5-F1
#
_entry.id   AF-A0A952FZM5-F1
#
_cell.length_a   1.000
_cell.length_b   1.000
_cell.length_c   1.000
_cell.angle_alpha   90.00
_cell.angle_beta   90.00
_cell.angle_gamma   90.00
#
_symmetry.space_group_name_H-M   'P 1'
#
loop_
_entity.id
_entity.type
_entity.pdbx_description
1 polymer ?
#
loop_
_entity_poly.entity_id
_entity_poly.type
_entity_poly.pdbx_seq_one_letter_code
_entity_poly.pdbx_strand_id
1 'polypeptide(L)'
;VAEYEALAKAGGQILGRGIKEVITVNGVRVALDDGSWVLVRASSNKPEIVVVVESTRSEDDMRALFRDEVKPRLAAHPEVGAYNQEI
;
A
#
# COMPACT_ATOMS: atom_id res chain seq x y z
N VAL A 1 -8.60 -2.32 2.36
CA VAL A 1 -8.39 -2.62 3.81
C VAL A 1 -8.40 -4.13 4.04
N ALA A 2 -9.55 -4.79 3.85
CA ALA A 2 -9.71 -6.22 4.12
C ALA A 2 -8.68 -7.14 3.43
N GLU A 3 -8.27 -6.82 2.20
CA GLU A 3 -7.22 -7.59 1.50
C GLU A 3 -5.89 -7.62 2.25
N TYR A 4 -5.44 -6.48 2.78
CA TYR A 4 -4.18 -6.39 3.53
C TYR A 4 -4.29 -7.05 4.90
N GLU A 5 -5.43 -6.93 5.58
CA GLU A 5 -5.67 -7.64 6.84
C GLU A 5 -5.68 -9.15 6.64
N ALA A 6 -6.32 -9.64 5.57
CA ALA A 6 -6.34 -11.05 5.22
C ALA A 6 -4.94 -11.56 4.86
N LEU A 7 -4.17 -10.80 4.08
CA LEU A 7 -2.79 -11.13 3.75
C LEU A 7 -1.91 -11.22 5.00
N ALA A 8 -2.02 -10.26 5.90
CA ALA A 8 -1.27 -10.27 7.16
C ALA A 8 -1.66 -11.47 8.04
N LYS A 9 -2.96 -11.75 8.17
CA LYS A 9 -3.46 -12.90 8.95
C LYS A 9 -3.01 -14.25 8.38
N ALA A 10 -2.84 -14.33 7.06
CA ALA A 10 -2.33 -15.52 6.38
C ALA A 10 -0.79 -15.67 6.48
N GLY A 11 -0.08 -14.73 7.12
CA GLY A 11 1.39 -14.71 7.14
C GLY A 11 2.01 -14.40 5.79
N GLY A 12 1.26 -13.71 4.91
CA GLY A 12 1.71 -13.30 3.60
C GLY A 12 2.80 -12.24 3.65
N GLN A 13 3.38 -11.98 2.48
CA GLN A 13 4.50 -11.06 2.31
C GLN A 13 4.24 -10.07 1.19
N ILE A 14 4.85 -8.90 1.30
CA ILE A 14 4.87 -7.87 0.26
C ILE A 14 6.31 -7.74 -0.25
N LEU A 15 6.54 -8.09 -1.51
CA LEU A 15 7.87 -8.10 -2.12
C LEU A 15 8.92 -8.83 -1.24
N GLY A 16 8.55 -10.01 -0.75
CA GLY A 16 9.40 -10.87 0.09
C GLY A 16 9.58 -10.42 1.54
N ARG A 17 8.87 -9.37 1.99
CA ARG A 17 8.92 -8.86 3.37
C ARG A 17 7.69 -9.26 4.15
N GLY A 18 7.88 -9.68 5.40
CA GLY A 18 6.76 -9.95 6.31
C GLY A 18 5.99 -8.67 6.62
N ILE A 19 4.67 -8.81 6.79
CA ILE A 19 3.84 -7.72 7.29
C ILE A 19 3.98 -7.67 8.81
N LYS A 20 4.52 -6.56 9.32
CA LYS A 20 4.70 -6.33 10.75
C LYS A 20 3.41 -5.83 11.40
N GLU A 21 2.70 -4.92 10.73
CA GLU A 21 1.50 -4.28 11.27
C GLU A 21 0.59 -3.76 10.15
N VAL A 22 -0.72 -3.84 10.36
CA VAL A 22 -1.75 -3.22 9.50
C VAL A 22 -2.55 -2.25 10.35
N ILE A 23 -2.49 -0.96 10.04
CA ILE A 23 -3.18 0.13 10.75
C ILE A 23 -4.31 0.66 9.88
N THR A 24 -5.55 0.64 10.39
CA THR A 24 -6.77 0.88 9.60
C THR A 24 -7.57 2.13 9.98
N VAL A 25 -6.99 3.02 10.81
CA VAL A 25 -7.68 4.21 11.35
C VAL A 25 -8.08 5.22 10.26
N ASN A 26 -7.25 5.41 9.22
CA ASN A 26 -7.52 6.34 8.12
C ASN A 26 -6.99 5.78 6.80
N GLY A 27 -7.77 4.89 6.20
CA GLY A 27 -7.31 4.03 5.10
C GLY A 27 -6.58 2.82 5.64
N VAL A 28 -5.53 2.37 4.96
CA VAL A 28 -4.71 1.24 5.36
C VAL A 28 -3.23 1.60 5.24
N ARG A 29 -2.52 1.58 6.37
CA ARG A 29 -1.05 1.62 6.42
C ARG A 29 -0.55 0.21 6.73
N VAL A 30 0.32 -0.31 5.88
CA VAL A 30 0.96 -1.62 6.08
C VAL A 30 2.43 -1.39 6.33
N ALA A 31 2.89 -1.70 7.53
CA ALA A 31 4.30 -1.65 7.91
C ALA A 31 4.95 -3.02 7.66
N LEU A 32 6.13 -3.02 7.04
CA LEU A 32 6.91 -4.21 6.75
C LEU A 32 8.00 -4.42 7.81
N ASP A 33 8.51 -5.64 7.89
CA ASP A 33 9.53 -6.05 8.87
C ASP A 33 10.86 -5.29 8.75
N ASP A 34 11.21 -4.83 7.54
CA ASP A 34 12.42 -4.03 7.26
C ASP A 34 12.26 -2.52 7.48
N GLY A 35 11.10 -2.09 7.99
CA GLY A 35 10.77 -0.68 8.24
C GLY A 35 10.16 0.07 7.05
N SER A 36 10.12 -0.53 5.86
CA SER A 36 9.40 0.01 4.71
C SER A 36 7.89 -0.04 4.95
N TRP A 37 7.11 0.76 4.22
CA TRP A 37 5.65 0.78 4.39
C TRP A 37 4.91 1.33 3.17
N VAL A 38 3.63 0.97 3.10
CA VAL A 38 2.67 1.54 2.13
C VAL A 38 1.45 2.10 2.87
N LEU A 39 0.85 3.15 2.32
CA LEU A 39 -0.40 3.76 2.78
C LEU A 39 -1.32 3.97 1.58
N VAL A 40 -2.56 3.52 1.72
CA VAL A 40 -3.65 3.81 0.78
C VAL A 40 -4.82 4.36 1.58
N ARG A 41 -5.29 5.57 1.26
CA ARG A 41 -6.44 6.20 1.94
C ARG A 41 -7.26 7.05 0.99
N ALA A 42 -8.50 7.31 1.34
CA ALA A 42 -9.27 8.36 0.68
C ALA A 42 -8.71 9.74 1.10
N SER A 43 -8.62 10.67 0.15
CA SER A 43 -8.37 12.07 0.46
C SER A 43 -9.54 12.66 1.22
N SER A 44 -9.27 13.47 2.25
CA SER A 44 -10.31 14.16 3.03
C SER A 44 -10.80 15.44 2.35
N ASN A 45 -10.08 15.91 1.32
CA ASN A 45 -10.29 17.23 0.72
C ASN A 45 -10.62 17.15 -0.78
N LYS A 46 -10.33 16.03 -1.45
CA LYS A 46 -10.51 15.83 -2.88
C LYS A 46 -11.12 14.45 -3.15
N PRO A 47 -11.88 14.26 -4.23
CA PRO A 47 -12.41 12.94 -4.62
C PRO A 47 -11.31 12.10 -5.29
N GLU A 48 -10.24 11.78 -4.55
CA GLU A 48 -9.09 11.02 -5.04
C GLU A 48 -8.57 10.05 -3.97
N ILE A 49 -7.89 9.00 -4.43
CA ILE A 49 -7.15 8.10 -3.53
C ILE A 49 -5.73 8.64 -3.33
N VAL A 50 -5.30 8.67 -2.08
CA VAL A 50 -3.95 9.04 -1.68
C VAL A 50 -3.15 7.78 -1.45
N VAL A 51 -2.04 7.65 -2.18
CA VAL A 51 -1.06 6.58 -2.04
C VAL A 51 0.27 7.18 -1.60
N VAL A 52 0.87 6.59 -0.57
CA VAL A 52 2.24 6.88 -0.14
C VAL A 52 2.98 5.56 0.03
N VAL A 53 4.20 5.50 -0.48
CA VAL A 53 5.09 4.36 -0.33
C VAL A 53 6.44 4.87 0.16
N GLU A 54 7.09 4.11 1.03
CA GLU A 54 8.43 4.41 1.53
C GLU A 54 9.21 3.11 1.64
N SER A 55 10.45 3.13 1.13
CA SER A 55 11.38 2.02 1.22
C SER A 55 12.60 2.42 2.03
N THR A 56 13.08 1.49 2.86
CA THR A 56 14.37 1.60 3.56
C THR A 56 15.53 1.05 2.73
N ARG A 57 15.27 0.48 1.54
CA ARG A 57 16.27 -0.21 0.70
C ARG A 57 16.82 0.66 -0.42
N SER A 58 15.94 1.16 -1.30
CA SER A 58 16.33 1.96 -2.46
C SER A 58 15.13 2.65 -3.10
N GLU A 59 15.41 3.58 -4.01
CA GLU A 59 14.38 4.24 -4.81
C GLU A 59 13.66 3.25 -5.75
N ASP A 60 14.38 2.28 -6.31
CA ASP A 60 13.78 1.24 -7.15
C ASP A 60 12.86 0.30 -6.36
N ASP A 61 13.22 -0.02 -5.11
CA ASP A 61 12.34 -0.81 -4.24
C ASP A 61 11.09 -0.01 -3.82
N MET A 62 11.21 1.30 -3.59
CA MET A 62 10.07 2.19 -3.38
C MET A 62 9.13 2.19 -4.60
N ARG A 63 9.69 2.26 -5.81
CA ARG A 63 8.90 2.13 -7.06
C ARG A 63 8.23 0.77 -7.16
N ALA A 64 8.92 -0.31 -6.81
CA ALA A 64 8.34 -1.66 -6.81
C ALA A 64 7.17 -1.77 -5.81
N LEU A 65 7.30 -1.21 -4.60
CA LEU A 65 6.20 -1.16 -3.63
C LEU A 65 4.96 -0.47 -4.21
N PHE A 66 5.13 0.57 -5.02
CA PHE A 66 3.99 1.18 -5.69
C PHE A 66 3.49 0.36 -6.88
N ARG A 67 4.37 0.03 -7.83
CA ARG A 67 4.01 -0.55 -9.13
C ARG A 67 3.55 -2.00 -9.06
N ASP A 68 4.16 -2.78 -8.18
CA ASP A 68 3.97 -4.24 -8.12
C ASP A 68 3.01 -4.65 -7.01
N GLU A 69 2.91 -3.86 -5.93
CA GLU A 69 2.00 -4.15 -4.82
C GLU A 69 0.73 -3.27 -4.85
N VAL A 70 0.86 -1.94 -4.80
CA VAL A 70 -0.30 -1.06 -4.64
C VAL A 70 -1.11 -0.92 -5.92
N LYS A 71 -0.45 -0.66 -7.05
CA LYS A 71 -1.10 -0.36 -8.34
C LYS A 71 -1.99 -1.50 -8.84
N PRO A 72 -1.58 -2.79 -8.81
CA PRO A 72 -2.43 -3.88 -9.27
C PRO A 72 -3.66 -4.09 -8.39
N ARG A 73 -3.54 -3.87 -7.06
CA ARG A 73 -4.69 -3.92 -6.15
C ARG A 73 -5.69 -2.83 -6.46
N LEU A 74 -5.24 -1.59 -6.62
CA LEU A 74 -6.13 -0.49 -6.98
C LEU A 74 -6.82 -0.73 -8.32
N ALA A 75 -6.10 -1.26 -9.31
CA ALA A 75 -6.65 -1.59 -10.63
C ALA A 75 -7.71 -2.71 -10.60
N ALA A 76 -7.74 -3.54 -9.55
CA ALA A 76 -8.78 -4.56 -9.37
C ALA A 76 -10.14 -3.98 -8.91
N HIS A 77 -10.18 -2.70 -8.50
CA HIS A 77 -11.39 -2.01 -8.05
C HIS A 77 -11.81 -0.96 -9.09
N PRO A 78 -12.77 -1.25 -9.97
CA PRO A 78 -13.15 -0.35 -11.07
C PRO A 78 -13.73 1.00 -10.61
N GLU A 79 -14.20 1.08 -9.38
CA GLU A 79 -14.66 2.32 -8.74
C GLU A 79 -13.51 3.26 -8.34
N VAL A 80 -12.27 2.76 -8.28
CA VAL A 80 -11.09 3.57 -7.99
C VAL A 80 -10.75 4.39 -9.22
N GLY A 81 -11.03 5.69 -9.14
CA GLY A 81 -10.61 6.68 -10.13
C GLY A 81 -9.15 7.08 -10.00
N ALA A 82 -8.86 8.35 -10.24
CA ALA A 82 -7.50 8.88 -10.14
C ALA A 82 -6.92 8.79 -8.71
N TYR A 83 -5.61 8.61 -8.64
CA TYR A 83 -4.81 8.69 -7.42
C TYR A 83 -3.59 9.58 -7.63
N ASN A 84 -3.04 10.11 -6.54
CA ASN A 84 -1.99 11.15 -6.56
C ASN A 84 -0.58 10.68 -6.94
N GLN A 85 -0.42 9.42 -7.34
CA GLN A 85 0.88 8.76 -7.46
C GLN A 85 1.05 8.11 -8.84
N GLU A 86 2.15 8.38 -9.54
CA GLU A 86 2.41 7.84 -10.89
C GLU A 86 3.82 7.22 -11.07
N ILE A 87 4.63 7.22 -10.01
CA ILE A 87 6.06 6.87 -10.06
C ILE A 87 6.39 5.42 -10.42
#